data_AF-A0A417ZFN3-F1
#
_entry.id   AF-A0A417ZFN3-F1
#
_cell.length_a   1.000
_cell.length_b   1.000
_cell.length_c   1.000
_cell.angle_alpha   90.00
_cell.angle_beta   90.00
_cell.angle_gamma   90.00
#
_symmetry.space_group_name_H-M   'P 1'
#
loop_
_entity.id
_entity.type
_entity.pdbx_description
1 polymer ?
#
loop_
_entity_poly.entity_id
_entity_poly.type
_entity_poly.pdbx_seq_one_letter_code
_entity_poly.pdbx_strand_id
1 'polypeptide(L)'
;MKTKHKALLLLDNMLGFFLVLQAVAVIPLCIIPTQQKVQQVQQRAFLKLACWQKIQHPDITQITLKNKKYYFYNRGKKLEVYQKNQSLEYDRKQKTFRFFT
;
A
#
# COMPACT_ATOMS: atom_id res chain seq x y z
N MET A 1 31.32 -41.53 35.05
CA MET A 1 30.27 -40.50 35.10
C MET A 1 30.58 -39.36 34.13
N LYS A 2 30.28 -39.46 32.83
CA LYS A 2 30.50 -38.37 31.86
C LYS A 2 29.53 -38.45 30.67
N THR A 3 28.24 -38.17 30.90
CA THR A 3 27.26 -38.08 29.78
C THR A 3 26.20 -36.99 29.95
N LYS A 4 26.21 -36.20 31.05
CA LYS A 4 25.12 -35.25 31.33
C LYS A 4 25.25 -33.87 30.66
N HIS A 5 26.43 -33.45 30.22
CA HIS A 5 26.64 -32.10 29.66
C HIS A 5 26.40 -31.97 28.15
N LYS A 6 26.44 -33.07 27.38
CA LYS A 6 26.20 -33.03 25.93
C LYS A 6 24.73 -32.80 25.57
N ALA A 7 23.81 -33.34 26.38
CA ALA A 7 22.37 -33.19 26.16
C ALA A 7 21.90 -31.74 26.41
N LEU A 8 22.50 -31.04 27.38
CA LEU A 8 22.18 -29.65 27.70
C LEU A 8 22.58 -28.70 26.55
N LEU A 9 23.78 -28.89 25.98
CA LEU A 9 24.27 -28.12 24.81
C LEU A 9 23.43 -28.35 23.54
N LEU A 10 22.89 -29.56 23.36
CA LEU A 10 21.97 -29.84 22.26
C LEU A 10 20.62 -29.14 22.46
N LEU A 11 20.11 -29.09 23.69
CA LEU A 11 18.84 -28.43 24.02
C LEU A 11 18.91 -26.90 23.79
N ASP A 12 20.00 -26.27 24.22
CA ASP A 12 20.22 -24.82 24.02
C ASP A 12 20.34 -24.46 22.53
N ASN A 13 21.01 -25.30 21.74
CA ASN A 13 21.11 -25.09 20.29
C ASN A 13 19.76 -25.29 19.58
N MET A 14 18.91 -26.22 20.05
CA MET A 14 17.56 -26.40 19.50
C MET A 14 16.63 -25.24 19.86
N LEU A 15 16.73 -24.69 21.08
CA LEU A 15 15.99 -23.50 21.50
C LEU A 15 16.41 -22.26 20.71
N GLY A 16 17.71 -22.04 20.52
CA GLY A 16 18.24 -20.99 19.68
C GLY A 16 17.77 -21.11 18.22
N PHE A 17 17.77 -22.33 17.68
CA PHE A 17 17.25 -22.60 16.34
C PHE A 17 15.74 -22.31 16.25
N PHE A 18 14.95 -22.70 17.26
CA PHE A 18 13.51 -22.46 17.29
C PHE A 18 13.17 -20.96 17.37
N LEU A 19 13.93 -20.18 18.16
CA LEU A 19 13.80 -18.72 18.24
C LEU A 19 14.13 -18.04 16.90
N VAL A 20 15.17 -18.49 16.22
CA VAL A 20 15.53 -17.98 14.88
C VAL A 20 14.45 -18.33 13.86
N LEU A 21 13.91 -19.55 13.90
CA LEU A 21 12.84 -19.98 13.00
C LEU A 21 11.53 -19.21 13.21
N GLN A 22 11.18 -18.94 14.48
CA GLN A 22 10.07 -18.07 14.83
C GLN A 22 10.29 -16.63 14.35
N ALA A 23 11.49 -16.07 14.53
CA ALA A 23 11.81 -14.73 14.03
C ALA A 23 11.70 -14.65 12.50
N VAL A 24 12.23 -15.64 11.77
CA VAL A 24 12.15 -15.72 10.31
C VAL A 24 10.72 -15.90 9.81
N ALA A 25 9.82 -16.54 10.58
CA ALA A 25 8.40 -16.64 10.24
C ALA A 25 7.60 -15.36 10.58
N VAL A 26 7.96 -14.66 11.66
CA VAL A 26 7.25 -13.46 12.14
C VAL A 26 7.59 -12.21 11.30
N ILE A 27 8.83 -12.06 10.85
CA ILE A 27 9.27 -10.93 10.01
C ILE A 27 8.42 -10.77 8.73
N PRO A 28 8.21 -11.79 7.88
CA PRO A 28 7.37 -11.67 6.69
C PRO A 28 5.90 -11.38 7.03
N LEU A 29 5.37 -11.92 8.13
CA LEU A 29 4.00 -11.63 8.58
C LEU A 29 3.79 -10.17 8.95
N CYS A 30 4.81 -9.48 9.44
CA CYS A 30 4.77 -8.04 9.75
C CYS A 30 5.03 -7.16 8.50
N ILE A 31 5.83 -7.63 7.56
CA ILE A 31 6.19 -6.89 6.33
C ILE A 31 5.04 -6.88 5.30
N ILE A 32 4.28 -7.97 5.16
CA ILE A 32 3.19 -8.05 4.17
C ILE A 32 2.08 -6.99 4.42
N PRO A 33 1.51 -6.84 5.64
CA PRO A 33 0.47 -5.85 5.88
C PRO A 33 0.99 -4.41 5.78
N THR A 34 2.27 -4.17 6.10
CA THR A 34 2.89 -2.86 5.91
C THR A 34 3.10 -2.54 4.44
N GLN A 35 3.56 -3.49 3.61
CA GLN A 35 3.66 -3.33 2.16
C GLN A 35 2.29 -3.08 1.50
N GLN A 36 1.24 -3.80 1.91
CA GLN A 36 -0.11 -3.58 1.40
C GLN A 36 -0.62 -2.16 1.73
N LYS A 37 -0.41 -1.69 2.96
CA LYS A 37 -0.76 -0.31 3.36
C LYS A 37 0.02 0.72 2.55
N VAL A 38 1.33 0.52 2.34
CA VAL A 38 2.16 1.42 1.53
C VAL A 38 1.64 1.48 0.08
N GLN A 39 1.31 0.33 -0.51
CA GLN A 39 0.74 0.28 -1.87
C GLN A 39 -0.60 1.03 -1.97
N GLN A 40 -1.49 0.88 -0.97
CA GLN A 40 -2.75 1.61 -0.93
C GLN A 40 -2.55 3.13 -0.80
N VAL A 41 -1.64 3.56 0.09
CA VAL A 41 -1.30 4.98 0.25
C VAL A 41 -0.71 5.55 -1.04
N GLN A 42 0.17 4.79 -1.69
CA GLN A 42 0.78 5.17 -2.95
C GLN A 42 -0.26 5.30 -4.08
N GLN A 43 -1.21 4.36 -4.17
CA GLN A 43 -2.33 4.44 -5.12
C GLN A 43 -3.20 5.68 -4.89
N ARG A 44 -3.53 5.98 -3.62
CA ARG A 44 -4.26 7.20 -3.25
C ARG A 44 -3.50 8.47 -3.60
N ALA A 45 -2.17 8.47 -3.46
CA ALA A 45 -1.33 9.59 -3.87
C ALA A 45 -1.36 9.80 -5.39
N PHE A 46 -1.32 8.73 -6.19
CA PHE A 46 -1.43 8.84 -7.65
C PHE A 46 -2.79 9.34 -8.12
N LEU A 47 -3.89 8.92 -7.48
CA LEU A 47 -5.22 9.48 -7.77
C LEU A 47 -5.27 10.99 -7.51
N LYS A 48 -4.69 11.45 -6.39
CA LYS A 48 -4.57 12.89 -6.09
C LYS A 48 -3.73 13.61 -7.13
N LEU A 49 -2.61 13.03 -7.57
CA LEU A 49 -1.72 13.61 -8.56
C LEU A 49 -2.41 13.72 -9.93
N ALA A 50 -3.11 12.68 -10.36
CA ALA A 50 -3.93 12.71 -11.57
C ALA A 50 -5.03 13.80 -11.50
N CYS A 51 -5.69 13.93 -10.33
CA CYS A 51 -6.66 15.01 -10.09
C CYS A 51 -6.02 16.39 -10.23
N TRP A 52 -4.83 16.60 -9.65
CA TRP A 52 -4.09 17.85 -9.75
C TRP A 52 -3.72 18.19 -11.19
N GLN A 53 -3.24 17.21 -11.96
CA GLN A 53 -2.92 17.41 -13.37
C GLN A 53 -4.15 17.79 -14.19
N LYS A 54 -5.32 17.21 -13.92
CA LYS A 54 -6.58 17.59 -14.57
C LYS A 54 -7.05 18.99 -14.19
N ILE A 55 -6.75 19.46 -12.97
CA ILE A 55 -7.06 20.83 -12.55
C ILE A 55 -6.14 21.84 -13.26
N GLN A 56 -4.85 21.51 -13.41
CA GLN A 56 -3.88 22.36 -14.12
C GLN A 56 -4.10 22.38 -15.63
N HIS A 57 -4.53 21.25 -16.20
CA HIS A 57 -4.75 21.09 -17.62
C HIS A 57 -6.17 20.56 -17.86
N PRO A 58 -7.16 21.45 -17.96
CA PRO A 58 -8.57 21.08 -18.02
C PRO A 58 -8.94 20.26 -19.27
N ASP A 59 -8.15 20.33 -20.33
CA ASP A 59 -8.44 19.65 -21.61
C ASP A 59 -8.00 18.17 -21.63
N ILE A 60 -7.22 17.71 -20.64
CA ILE A 60 -6.71 16.32 -20.60
C ILE A 60 -7.86 15.34 -20.37
N THR A 61 -8.12 14.44 -21.31
CA THR A 61 -9.17 13.42 -21.18
C THR A 61 -8.73 12.18 -20.41
N GLN A 62 -7.44 11.85 -20.45
CA GLN A 62 -6.84 10.71 -19.77
C GLN A 62 -5.38 10.98 -19.40
N ILE A 63 -4.89 10.36 -18.34
CA ILE A 63 -3.48 10.40 -17.98
C ILE A 63 -2.95 9.02 -17.63
N THR A 64 -1.69 8.76 -17.96
CA THR A 64 -1.01 7.51 -17.60
C THR A 64 0.05 7.80 -16.55
N LEU A 65 -0.08 7.19 -15.38
CA LEU A 65 0.90 7.24 -14.29
C LEU A 65 1.30 5.81 -13.90
N LYS A 66 2.60 5.50 -13.85
CA LYS A 66 3.11 4.15 -13.49
C LYS A 66 2.43 3.01 -14.27
N ASN A 67 2.31 3.16 -15.60
CA ASN A 67 1.65 2.20 -16.50
C ASN A 67 0.17 1.92 -16.19
N LYS A 68 -0.48 2.78 -15.40
CA LYS A 68 -1.92 2.73 -15.14
C LYS A 68 -2.59 3.94 -15.76
N LYS A 69 -3.71 3.70 -16.43
CA LYS A 69 -4.55 4.76 -17.01
C LYS A 69 -5.55 5.27 -15.97
N TYR A 70 -5.67 6.59 -15.90
CA TYR A 70 -6.61 7.31 -15.07
C TYR A 70 -7.53 8.12 -15.96
N TYR A 71 -8.81 8.05 -15.65
CA TYR A 71 -9.86 8.69 -16.41
C TYR A 71 -10.55 9.74 -15.56
N PHE A 72 -11.10 10.75 -16.23
CA PHE A 72 -11.71 11.89 -15.59
C PHE A 72 -13.19 11.98 -15.95
N TYR A 73 -14.02 12.26 -14.96
CA TYR A 73 -15.43 12.56 -15.17
C TYR A 73 -15.78 13.87 -14.45
N ASN A 74 -16.22 14.85 -15.23
CA ASN A 74 -16.55 16.17 -14.71
C ASN A 74 -18.05 16.26 -14.44
N ARG A 75 -18.44 16.33 -13.16
CA ARG A 75 -19.83 16.51 -12.70
C ARG A 75 -20.13 17.97 -12.33
N GLY A 76 -19.48 18.91 -13.01
CA GLY A 76 -19.62 20.36 -12.78
C GLY A 76 -18.95 20.81 -11.47
N LYS A 77 -19.64 20.64 -10.34
CA LYS A 77 -19.12 21.01 -9.00
C LYS A 77 -18.11 20.01 -8.44
N LYS A 78 -18.14 18.79 -8.96
CA LYS A 78 -17.28 17.68 -8.53
C LYS A 78 -16.47 17.15 -9.70
N LEU A 79 -15.22 16.81 -9.46
CA LEU A 79 -14.35 16.13 -10.40
C LEU A 79 -14.09 14.72 -9.87
N GLU A 80 -14.39 13.72 -10.68
CA GLU A 80 -14.13 12.33 -10.34
C GLU A 80 -12.95 11.81 -11.16
N VAL A 81 -12.00 11.15 -10.49
CA VAL A 81 -10.88 10.46 -11.10
C VAL A 81 -11.01 8.99 -10.78
N TYR A 82 -11.03 8.12 -11.79
CA TYR A 82 -11.20 6.69 -11.57
C TYR A 82 -10.14 5.86 -12.28
N GLN A 83 -9.79 4.74 -11.64
CA GLN A 83 -8.76 3.81 -12.08
C GLN A 83 -9.17 2.39 -11.68
N LYS A 84 -9.70 1.61 -12.64
CA LYS A 84 -10.31 0.29 -12.41
C LYS A 84 -11.37 0.35 -11.29
N ASN A 85 -11.10 -0.24 -10.12
CA ASN A 85 -12.06 -0.38 -9.02
C ASN A 85 -11.97 0.76 -7.98
N GLN A 86 -11.05 1.72 -8.18
CA GLN A 86 -10.86 2.82 -7.24
C GLN A 86 -11.27 4.12 -7.89
N SER A 87 -11.93 4.99 -7.12
CA SER A 87 -12.20 6.35 -7.55
C SER A 87 -11.90 7.37 -6.45
N LEU A 88 -11.63 8.59 -6.91
CA LEU A 88 -11.39 9.77 -6.10
C LEU A 88 -12.36 10.85 -6.57
N GLU A 89 -13.22 11.30 -5.67
CA GLU A 89 -14.04 12.49 -5.89
C GLU A 89 -13.34 13.70 -5.26
N TYR A 90 -13.21 14.76 -6.05
CA TYR A 90 -12.75 16.07 -5.62
C TYR A 90 -13.91 17.06 -5.67
N ASP A 91 -14.29 17.58 -4.51
CA ASP A 91 -15.27 18.66 -4.40
C ASP A 91 -14.57 20.00 -4.62
N ARG A 92 -14.92 20.71 -5.70
CA ARG A 92 -14.28 21.99 -6.07
C ARG A 92 -14.67 23.12 -5.11
N LYS A 93 -15.84 23.04 -4.47
CA LYS A 93 -16.34 24.08 -3.56
C LYS A 93 -15.66 23.96 -2.20
N GLN A 94 -15.55 22.74 -1.68
CA GLN A 94 -14.94 22.48 -0.37
C GLN A 94 -13.44 22.21 -0.44
N LYS A 95 -12.88 21.99 -1.63
CA LYS A 95 -11.48 21.56 -1.86
C LYS A 95 -11.13 20.28 -1.09
N THR A 96 -12.08 19.35 -0.96
CA THR A 96 -11.91 18.09 -0.24
C THR A 96 -11.83 16.89 -1.18
N PHE A 97 -11.14 15.84 -0.73
CA PHE A 97 -10.97 14.58 -1.44
C PHE A 97 -11.73 13.46 -0.73
N ARG A 98 -12.49 12.66 -1.48
CA ARG A 98 -13.15 11.45 -0.99
C ARG A 98 -12.72 10.25 -1.84
N PHE A 99 -12.29 9.18 -1.19
CA PHE A 99 -11.87 7.96 -1.85
C PHE A 99 -12.98 6.92 -1.78
N PHE A 100 -13.20 6.22 -2.89
CA PHE A 100 -14.08 5.07 -2.98
C PHE A 100 -13.27 3.85 -3.43
N THR A 101 -13.58 2.70 -2.83
CA THR A 101 -12.91 1.41 -3.04
C THR A 101 -13.89 0.37 -3.52
#